data_AF-A0A412YDL3-F1
#
_entry.id   AF-A0A412YDL3-F1
#
_cell.length_a   1.000
_cell.length_b   1.000
_cell.length_c   1.000
_cell.angle_alpha   90.00
_cell.angle_beta   90.00
_cell.angle_gamma   90.00
#
_symmetry.space_group_name_H-M   'P 1'
#
loop_
_entity.id
_entity.type
_entity.pdbx_description
1 polymer ?
#
loop_
_entity_poly.entity_id
_entity_poly.type
_entity_poly.pdbx_seq_one_letter_code
_entity_poly.pdbx_strand_id
1 'polypeptide(L)' 'MKKILNVSEMKQVRGGAQPSSMCGEGEQLYFCRTSFEGGAISTGSVCAKSAAAANVAIIKKYMDEAQIAATPQCF' A
#
# COMPACT_ATOMS: atom_id res chain seq x y z
N MET A 1 14.82 29.73 15.72
CA MET A 1 14.53 29.64 14.27
C MET A 1 13.71 28.38 14.03
N LYS A 2 12.46 28.48 13.56
CA LYS A 2 11.65 27.30 13.21
C LYS A 2 12.05 26.88 11.79
N LYS A 3 12.68 25.71 11.63
CA LYS A 3 12.92 25.12 10.30
C LYS A 3 11.57 24.78 9.70
N ILE A 4 11.23 25.45 8.60
CA ILE A 4 10.13 25.03 7.72
C ILE A 4 10.68 23.86 6.92
N LEU A 5 10.20 22.65 7.21
CA LEU A 5 10.54 21.46 6.44
C LEU A 5 10.02 21.63 5.01
N ASN A 6 10.91 21.50 4.02
CA ASN A 6 10.54 21.55 2.62
C ASN A 6 9.66 20.33 2.30
N VAL A 7 8.58 20.49 1.52
CA VAL A 7 7.69 19.38 1.14
C VAL A 7 8.46 18.23 0.46
N SER A 8 9.54 18.55 -0.25
CA SER A 8 10.46 17.56 -0.84
C SER A 8 11.29 16.78 0.20
N GLU A 9 11.46 17.31 1.41
CA GLU A 9 12.13 16.65 2.55
C GLU A 9 11.13 15.93 3.47
N MET A 10 9.83 16.18 3.30
CA MET A 10 8.77 15.41 3.94
C MET A 10 8.60 14.06 3.23
N LYS A 11 9.65 13.23 3.32
CA LYS A 11 9.56 11.81 2.99
C LYS A 11 8.39 11.24 3.79
N GLN A 12 7.33 10.80 3.11
CA GLN A 12 6.19 10.23 3.79
C GLN A 12 6.67 9.08 4.69
N VAL A 13 6.62 9.32 6.01
CA VAL A 13 7.09 8.39 7.05
C VAL A 13 6.20 7.13 7.10
N ARG A 14 5.02 7.21 6.48
CA ARG A 14 4.06 6.14 6.26
C ARG A 14 3.86 6.08 4.76
N GLY A 15 4.53 5.15 4.07
CA GLY A 15 4.59 5.09 2.61
C GLY A 15 3.22 5.26 1.98
N GLY A 16 2.95 6.41 1.41
CA GLY A 16 1.67 6.69 0.79
C GLY A 16 1.69 6.33 -0.69
N ALA A 17 0.52 6.48 -1.31
CA ALA A 17 0.36 6.39 -2.75
C ALA A 17 1.33 7.34 -3.48
N GLN A 18 2.17 6.78 -4.36
CA GLN A 18 3.12 7.54 -5.16
C GLN A 18 2.87 7.26 -6.65
N PRO A 19 2.89 8.27 -7.54
CA PRO A 19 3.00 8.01 -8.96
C PRO A 19 4.26 7.19 -9.25
N SER A 20 4.14 6.13 -10.04
CA SER A 20 5.26 5.23 -10.38
C SER A 20 5.18 4.84 -11.84
N SER A 21 6.32 4.84 -12.53
CA SER A 21 6.43 4.33 -13.90
C SER A 21 6.25 2.81 -14.00
N MET A 22 6.15 2.11 -12.87
CA MET A 22 5.84 0.68 -12.81
C MET A 22 4.32 0.41 -12.85
N CYS A 23 3.49 1.44 -12.67
CA CYS A 23 2.04 1.33 -12.65
C CYS A 23 1.42 1.81 -13.96
N GLY A 24 0.20 1.37 -14.25
CA GLY A 24 -0.53 1.79 -15.45
C GLY A 24 -0.89 3.27 -15.43
N GLU A 25 -1.32 3.79 -16.57
CA GLU A 25 -1.75 5.18 -16.68
C GLU A 25 -2.91 5.49 -15.72
N GLY A 26 -2.73 6.51 -14.88
CA GLY A 26 -3.69 6.90 -13.84
C GLY A 26 -3.67 6.05 -12.57
N GLU A 27 -2.71 5.13 -12.42
CA GLU A 27 -2.49 4.37 -11.20
C GLU A 27 -1.39 4.97 -10.33
N GLN A 28 -1.50 4.73 -9.03
CA GLN A 28 -0.49 5.05 -8.04
C GLN A 28 0.00 3.74 -7.40
N LEU A 29 1.27 3.74 -7.03
CA LEU A 29 1.87 2.68 -6.26
C LEU A 29 1.55 2.90 -4.78
N TYR A 30 0.68 2.06 -4.24
CA TYR A 30 0.31 2.03 -2.83
C TYR A 30 1.23 1.08 -2.08
N PHE A 31 1.64 1.45 -0.88
CA PHE A 31 2.33 0.53 0.01
C PHE A 31 1.29 -0.12 0.93
N CYS A 32 1.30 -1.44 1.00
CA CYS A 32 0.34 -2.23 1.77
C CYS A 32 1.05 -3.03 2.85
N ARG A 33 0.49 -3.00 4.05
CA ARG A 33 0.80 -3.94 5.13
C ARG A 33 -0.38 -4.89 5.29
N THR A 34 -0.12 -6.19 5.19
CA THR A 34 -1.14 -7.23 5.32
C THR A 34 -0.87 -8.04 6.58
N SER A 35 -1.88 -8.12 7.44
CA SER A 35 -1.86 -9.00 8.60
C SER A 35 -2.68 -10.26 8.30
N PHE A 36 -2.14 -11.43 8.60
CA PHE A 36 -2.79 -12.72 8.40
C PHE A 36 -3.25 -13.32 9.73
N GLU A 37 -4.28 -14.16 9.69
CA GLU A 37 -4.59 -15.04 10.81
C GLU A 37 -3.37 -15.91 11.16
N GLY A 38 -3.03 -15.96 12.45
CA GLY A 38 -1.78 -16.55 12.95
C GLY A 38 -0.67 -15.53 13.25
N GLY A 39 -0.90 -14.23 13.01
CA GLY A 39 0.01 -13.16 13.43
C GLY A 39 1.15 -12.88 12.46
N ALA A 40 1.19 -13.56 11.30
CA ALA A 40 2.13 -13.25 10.23
C ALA A 40 1.80 -11.88 9.62
N ILE A 41 2.84 -11.12 9.29
CA ILE A 41 2.73 -9.79 8.67
C ILE A 41 3.57 -9.79 7.41
N SER A 42 2.97 -9.32 6.31
CA SER A 42 3.67 -9.08 5.06
C SER A 42 3.55 -7.61 4.68
N THR A 43 4.56 -7.11 3.97
CA THR A 43 4.55 -5.76 3.40
C THR A 43 4.91 -5.83 1.94
N GLY A 44 4.26 -5.03 1.11
CA GLY A 44 4.57 -4.93 -0.32
C GLY A 44 3.92 -3.71 -0.94
N SER A 45 4.07 -3.56 -2.25
CA SER A 45 3.48 -2.47 -2.99
C SER A 45 2.54 -2.99 -4.07
N VAL A 46 1.47 -2.26 -4.36
CA VAL A 46 0.48 -2.61 -5.39
C VAL A 46 0.10 -1.38 -6.19
N CYS A 47 -0.02 -1.54 -7.50
CA CYS A 47 -0.54 -0.49 -8.37
C CYS A 47 -2.07 -0.49 -8.31
N ALA A 48 -2.67 0.67 -8.03
CA ALA A 48 -4.11 0.84 -8.03
C ALA A 48 -4.50 2.29 -8.30
N LYS A 49 -5.76 2.51 -8.67
CA LYS A 49 -6.33 3.87 -8.84
C LYS A 49 -6.77 4.52 -7.53
N SER A 50 -6.87 3.73 -6.45
CA SER A 50 -7.26 4.20 -5.12
C SER A 50 -6.78 3.22 -4.05
N ALA A 51 -6.66 3.71 -2.80
CA ALA A 51 -6.30 2.85 -1.66
C ALA A 51 -7.31 1.72 -1.43
N ALA A 52 -8.60 1.97 -1.70
CA ALA A 52 -9.63 0.94 -1.61
C ALA A 52 -9.42 -0.17 -2.66
N ALA A 53 -9.10 0.20 -3.90
CA ALA A 53 -8.79 -0.76 -4.95
C ALA A 53 -7.51 -1.55 -4.63
N ALA A 54 -6.49 -0.91 -4.06
CA ALA A 54 -5.27 -1.56 -3.57
C ALA A 54 -5.59 -2.62 -2.50
N ASN A 55 -6.40 -2.26 -1.49
CA ASN A 55 -6.83 -3.21 -0.45
C ASN A 55 -7.59 -4.40 -1.04
N VAL A 56 -8.55 -4.16 -1.94
CA VAL A 56 -9.32 -5.23 -2.59
C VAL A 56 -8.43 -6.15 -3.43
N ALA A 57 -7.45 -5.61 -4.16
CA ALA A 57 -6.51 -6.42 -4.95
C ALA A 57 -5.70 -7.38 -4.05
N ILE A 58 -5.26 -6.90 -2.89
CA ILE A 58 -4.54 -7.71 -1.91
C ILE A 58 -5.44 -8.76 -1.25
N ILE A 59 -6.67 -8.38 -0.85
CA ILE A 59 -7.66 -9.34 -0.32
C ILE A 59 -7.91 -10.44 -1.35
N LYS A 60 -8.17 -10.08 -2.61
CA LYS A 60 -8.42 -11.04 -3.67
C LYS A 60 -7.24 -11.99 -3.87
N LYS A 61 -6.02 -11.47 -3.91
CA LYS A 61 -4.81 -12.32 -4.05
C LYS A 61 -4.71 -13.37 -2.94
N TYR A 62 -4.82 -12.97 -1.69
CA TYR A 62 -4.57 -13.88 -0.57
C TYR A 62 -5.78 -14.75 -0.17
N MET A 63 -7.01 -14.26 -0.37
CA MET A 63 -8.22 -15.06 -0.13
C MET A 63 -8.42 -16.13 -1.21
N ASP A 64 -8.07 -15.85 -2.46
CA ASP A 64 -8.19 -16.80 -3.58
C ASP A 64 -7.08 -17.86 -3.55
N GLU A 65 -5.82 -17.44 -3.28
CA GLU A 65 -4.67 -18.36 -3.29
C GLU A 65 -4.59 -19.25 -2.04
N ALA A 66 -5.03 -18.78 -0.86
CA ALA A 66 -4.74 -19.47 0.40
C ALA A 66 -5.96 -19.73 1.29
N GLN A 67 -7.14 -19.17 0.98
CA GLN A 67 -8.28 -19.12 1.91
C GLN A 67 -7.91 -18.62 3.33
N ILE A 68 -6.82 -17.85 3.46
CA ILE A 68 -6.38 -17.29 4.73
C ILE A 68 -6.99 -15.91 4.88
N ALA A 69 -7.63 -15.64 6.03
CA ALA A 69 -8.13 -14.32 6.33
C ALA A 69 -6.96 -13.32 6.41
N ALA A 70 -6.94 -12.39 5.45
CA ALA A 70 -5.95 -11.33 5.31
C ALA A 70 -6.60 -9.97 5.51
N THR A 71 -6.01 -9.13 6.35
CA THR A 71 -6.44 -7.75 6.58
C THR A 71 -5.37 -6.78 6.06
N PRO A 72 -5.48 -6.33 4.80
CA PRO A 72 -4.57 -5.34 4.25
C PRO A 72 -4.90 -3.92 4.71
N GLN A 73 -3.84 -3.14 4.84
CA GLN A 73 -3.88 -1.70 5.05
C GLN A 73 -2.92 -1.06 4.06
N CYS A 74 -3.48 -0.53 2.97
CA CYS A 74 -2.77 0.21 1.93
C CYS A 74 -2.85 1.72 2.16
N PHE A 75 -1.72 2.41 2.00
CA PHE A 75 -1.57 3.86 2.18
C PHE A 75 -0.97 4.51 0.93
#